data_AF-A6VKW2-F1
#
_entry.id   AF-A6VKW2-F1
#
_cell.length_a   1.000
_cell.length_b   1.000
_cell.length_c   1.000
_cell.angle_alpha   90.00
_cell.angle_beta   90.00
_cell.angle_gamma   90.00
#
_symmetry.space_group_name_H-M   'P 1'
#
loop_
_entity.id
_entity.type
_entity.pdbx_description
1 polymer ?
#
loop_
_entity_poly.entity_id
_entity_poly.type
_entity_poly.pdbx_seq_one_letter_code
_entity_poly.pdbx_strand_id
1 'polypeptide(L)'
;MDKIYLASYKAKGNWVDKIIRFFTKGKYSHSELAIEKTEGAEKWFEIYSSSPRDGGVRMKKMAELDPAKWDLIELTGITEQDVKAYYQKTKGMKYDFFGAIGTKLLIRQSRSKMFCSEWVFNLLQKSTEGWRFDPNQLHAMFASNINN
;
A
#
# COMPACT_ATOMS: atom_id res chain seq x y z
N MET A 1 3.90 -14.86 15.71
CA MET A 1 3.57 -13.50 15.23
C MET A 1 3.65 -13.54 13.72
N ASP A 2 2.60 -13.08 13.06
CA ASP A 2 2.58 -13.07 11.59
C ASP A 2 3.52 -12.00 11.06
N LYS A 3 4.22 -12.33 9.98
CA LYS A 3 5.11 -11.38 9.32
C LYS A 3 4.29 -10.43 8.46
N ILE A 4 4.58 -9.15 8.57
CA ILE A 4 3.89 -8.10 7.83
C ILE A 4 4.90 -7.42 6.94
N TYR A 5 4.53 -7.21 5.68
CA TYR A 5 5.38 -6.63 4.67
C TYR A 5 4.74 -5.40 4.05
N LEU A 6 5.54 -4.38 3.79
CA LEU A 6 5.25 -3.36 2.79
C LEU A 6 5.53 -3.96 1.41
N ALA A 7 4.48 -4.24 0.65
CA ALA A 7 4.56 -4.78 -0.70
C ALA A 7 4.46 -3.66 -1.73
N SER A 8 5.53 -3.44 -2.48
CA SER A 8 5.63 -2.38 -3.50
C SER A 8 5.57 -2.97 -4.91
N TYR A 9 4.55 -2.61 -5.67
CA TYR A 9 4.30 -3.17 -7.01
C TYR A 9 5.14 -2.46 -8.07
N LYS A 10 5.94 -3.22 -8.84
CA LYS A 10 6.86 -2.71 -9.89
C LYS A 10 6.55 -3.17 -11.31
N ALA A 11 5.56 -4.06 -11.50
CA ALA A 11 5.25 -4.60 -12.82
C ALA A 11 4.60 -3.58 -13.76
N LYS A 12 4.53 -3.92 -15.06
CA LYS A 12 4.00 -3.01 -16.11
C LYS A 12 2.59 -2.49 -15.82
N GLY A 13 1.76 -3.30 -15.15
CA GLY A 13 0.41 -2.92 -14.74
C GLY A 13 -0.51 -2.50 -15.90
N ASN A 14 -1.59 -1.80 -15.55
CA ASN A 14 -2.58 -1.26 -16.48
C ASN A 14 -2.28 0.22 -16.77
N TRP A 15 -3.13 0.91 -17.56
CA TRP A 15 -2.92 2.32 -17.90
C TRP A 15 -2.78 3.26 -16.68
N VAL A 16 -3.49 2.99 -15.57
CA VAL A 16 -3.38 3.73 -14.31
C VAL A 16 -1.98 3.60 -13.72
N ASP A 17 -1.37 2.41 -13.80
CA ASP A 17 -0.01 2.19 -13.30
C ASP A 17 1.02 2.97 -14.11
N LYS A 18 0.80 3.11 -15.43
CA LYS A 18 1.63 3.96 -16.29
C LYS A 18 1.50 5.43 -15.93
N ILE A 19 0.28 5.91 -15.67
CA ILE A 19 0.02 7.29 -15.26
C ILE A 19 0.72 7.56 -13.93
N ILE A 20 0.54 6.71 -12.92
CA ILE A 20 1.19 6.89 -11.62
C ILE A 20 2.70 6.93 -11.78
N ARG A 21 3.32 5.98 -12.50
CA ARG A 21 4.78 5.98 -12.71
C ARG A 21 5.28 7.18 -13.48
N PHE A 22 4.53 7.63 -14.49
CA PHE A 22 4.86 8.83 -15.24
C PHE A 22 4.86 10.07 -14.33
N PHE A 23 3.84 10.18 -13.48
CA PHE A 23 3.78 11.25 -12.50
C PHE A 23 4.87 11.07 -11.46
N THR A 24 4.96 9.98 -10.71
CA THR A 24 5.93 9.78 -9.62
C THR A 24 7.39 9.66 -10.07
N LYS A 25 7.66 9.49 -11.38
CA LYS A 25 8.99 9.26 -11.95
C LYS A 25 9.74 8.09 -11.28
N GLY A 26 9.00 7.09 -10.81
CA GLY A 26 9.54 5.99 -10.02
C GLY A 26 9.24 4.59 -10.56
N LYS A 27 9.87 3.59 -9.94
CA LYS A 27 9.72 2.17 -10.28
C LYS A 27 8.36 1.61 -9.85
N TYR A 28 7.82 2.12 -8.74
CA TYR A 28 6.62 1.59 -8.10
C TYR A 28 5.37 2.37 -8.51
N SER A 29 4.29 1.63 -8.79
CA SER A 29 2.96 2.20 -9.08
C SER A 29 1.94 1.99 -7.95
N HIS A 30 2.21 1.08 -7.01
CA HIS A 30 1.28 0.71 -5.96
C HIS A 30 2.01 0.28 -4.68
N SER A 31 1.39 0.53 -3.53
CA SER A 31 1.87 0.07 -2.22
C SER A 31 0.72 -0.62 -1.48
N GLU A 32 1.00 -1.79 -0.92
CA GLU A 32 0.04 -2.61 -0.19
C GLU A 32 0.68 -3.16 1.10
N LEU A 33 -0.13 -3.55 2.07
CA LEU A 33 0.32 -4.30 3.24
C LEU A 33 0.02 -5.78 3.05
N ALA A 34 1.04 -6.63 3.12
CA ALA A 34 0.91 -8.06 2.98
C ALA A 34 1.17 -8.74 4.33
N ILE A 35 0.17 -9.46 4.84
CA ILE A 35 0.31 -10.30 6.04
C ILE A 35 0.56 -11.72 5.57
N GLU A 36 1.70 -12.29 5.94
CA GLU A 36 2.02 -13.69 5.71
C GLU A 36 1.23 -14.58 6.67
N LYS A 37 0.56 -15.58 6.10
CA LYS A 37 -0.23 -16.57 6.80
C LYS A 37 0.31 -17.95 6.50
N THR A 38 0.43 -18.76 7.53
CA THR A 38 0.87 -20.14 7.43
C THR A 38 -0.06 -21.01 8.27
N GLU A 39 -0.67 -22.01 7.64
CA GLU A 39 -1.50 -23.01 8.30
C GLU A 39 -1.06 -24.40 7.82
N GLY A 40 -0.47 -25.19 8.74
CA GLY A 40 0.19 -26.43 8.38
C GLY A 40 1.31 -26.21 7.37
N ALA A 41 1.19 -26.83 6.20
CA ALA A 41 2.14 -26.69 5.09
C ALA A 41 1.75 -25.60 4.09
N GLU A 42 0.56 -25.01 4.21
CA GLU A 42 0.07 -23.99 3.29
C GLU A 42 0.52 -22.60 3.74
N LYS A 43 1.00 -21.82 2.77
CA LYS A 43 1.38 -20.43 2.95
C LYS A 43 0.62 -19.56 1.98
N TRP A 44 0.07 -18.45 2.46
CA TRP A 44 -0.58 -17.44 1.64
C TRP A 44 -0.36 -16.06 2.24
N PHE A 45 -0.78 -15.03 1.49
CA PHE A 45 -0.72 -13.65 1.90
C PHE A 45 -2.11 -13.03 1.89
N GLU A 46 -2.44 -12.31 2.97
CA GLU A 46 -3.57 -11.39 2.99
C GLU A 46 -3.07 -9.99 2.65
N ILE A 47 -3.54 -9.45 1.52
CA ILE A 47 -3.08 -8.16 0.99
C ILE A 47 -4.13 -7.10 1.22
N TYR A 48 -3.77 -6.03 1.92
CA TYR A 48 -4.63 -4.92 2.29
C TYR A 48 -4.16 -3.64 1.60
N SER A 49 -5.06 -2.98 0.88
CA SER A 49 -4.76 -1.72 0.19
C SER A 49 -6.01 -0.95 -0.18
N SER A 50 -5.86 0.30 -0.60
CA SER A 50 -6.87 1.00 -1.38
C SER A 50 -6.56 0.86 -2.87
N SER A 51 -7.48 0.31 -3.66
CA SER A 51 -7.28 0.06 -5.08
C SER A 51 -8.28 0.81 -5.96
N PRO A 52 -7.82 1.47 -7.05
CA PRO A 52 -8.71 2.12 -7.99
C PRO A 52 -9.60 1.12 -8.73
N ARG A 53 -9.09 -0.11 -8.94
CA ARG A 53 -9.78 -1.15 -9.70
C ARG A 53 -10.99 -1.70 -8.96
N ASP A 54 -10.94 -1.69 -7.63
CA ASP A 54 -12.00 -2.17 -6.74
C ASP A 54 -12.77 -1.03 -6.10
N GLY A 55 -12.49 0.20 -6.52
CA GLY A 55 -13.22 1.40 -6.09
C GLY A 55 -12.93 1.87 -4.67
N GLY A 56 -11.94 1.31 -3.96
CA GLY A 56 -11.61 1.71 -2.60
C GLY A 56 -10.77 0.71 -1.81
N VAL A 57 -10.89 0.77 -0.49
CA VAL A 57 -10.19 -0.10 0.46
C VAL A 57 -10.67 -1.55 0.32
N ARG A 58 -9.73 -2.47 0.09
CA ARG A 58 -9.97 -3.90 -0.16
C ARG A 58 -9.01 -4.79 0.62
N MET A 59 -9.38 -6.06 0.71
CA MET A 59 -8.48 -7.15 1.11
C MET A 59 -8.54 -8.24 0.03
N LYS A 60 -7.39 -8.78 -0.35
CA LYS A 60 -7.27 -9.90 -1.30
C LYS A 60 -6.36 -10.98 -0.76
N LYS A 61 -6.74 -12.26 -0.92
CA LYS A 61 -5.86 -13.40 -0.65
C LYS A 61 -5.02 -13.76 -1.88
N MET A 62 -3.74 -14.03 -1.69
CA MET A 62 -2.82 -14.46 -2.74
C MET A 62 -1.94 -15.60 -2.23
N ALA A 63 -1.78 -16.66 -3.03
CA ALA A 63 -0.91 -17.78 -2.65
C ALA A 63 0.57 -17.36 -2.62
N GLU A 64 0.98 -16.49 -3.54
CA GLU A 64 2.36 -16.02 -3.64
C GLU A 64 2.44 -14.55 -4.09
N LEU A 65 3.57 -13.90 -3.73
CA LEU A 65 3.96 -12.59 -4.22
C LEU A 65 5.22 -12.74 -5.07
N ASP A 66 5.04 -12.79 -6.40
CA ASP A 66 6.11 -12.92 -7.39
C ASP A 66 7.16 -11.79 -7.23
N PRO A 67 8.44 -12.12 -6.93
CA PRO A 67 9.52 -11.14 -6.79
C PRO A 67 9.81 -10.34 -8.07
N ALA A 68 9.40 -10.80 -9.25
CA ALA A 68 9.48 -10.01 -10.47
C ALA A 68 8.46 -8.86 -10.50
N LYS A 69 7.38 -8.96 -9.71
CA LYS A 69 6.28 -7.99 -9.66
C LYS A 69 6.25 -7.17 -8.37
N TRP A 70 6.80 -7.70 -7.29
CA TRP A 70 6.75 -7.10 -5.95
C TRP A 70 8.14 -6.99 -5.34
N ASP A 71 8.41 -5.85 -4.71
CA ASP A 71 9.50 -5.70 -3.75
C ASP A 71 8.88 -5.65 -2.35
N LEU A 72 9.34 -6.54 -1.44
CA LEU A 72 8.80 -6.69 -0.09
C LEU A 72 9.79 -6.14 0.94
N ILE A 73 9.28 -5.35 1.88
CA ILE A 73 10.02 -4.86 3.05
C ILE A 73 9.32 -5.40 4.29
N GLU A 74 10.02 -6.19 5.11
CA GLU A 74 9.48 -6.66 6.39
C GLU A 74 9.33 -5.48 7.35
N LEU A 75 8.15 -5.35 7.95
CA LEU A 75 7.80 -4.27 8.86
C LEU A 75 7.81 -4.78 10.29
N THR A 76 8.47 -4.03 11.17
CA THR A 76 8.49 -4.28 12.62
C THR A 76 7.60 -3.27 13.34
N GLY A 77 7.11 -3.64 14.53
CA GLY A 77 6.29 -2.73 15.36
C GLY A 77 4.83 -2.57 14.93
N ILE A 78 4.37 -3.36 13.96
CA ILE A 78 2.97 -3.44 13.54
C ILE A 78 2.42 -4.85 13.75
N THR A 79 1.17 -4.95 14.21
CA THR A 79 0.48 -6.23 14.39
C THR A 79 -0.60 -6.44 13.35
N GLU A 80 -1.00 -7.70 13.14
CA GLU A 80 -2.15 -8.03 12.30
C GLU A 80 -3.42 -7.34 12.81
N GLN A 81 -3.59 -7.26 14.13
CA GLN A 81 -4.74 -6.62 14.74
C GLN A 81 -4.80 -5.14 14.37
N ASP A 82 -3.67 -4.43 14.32
CA ASP A 82 -3.62 -3.04 13.86
C ASP A 82 -4.09 -2.92 12.40
N VAL A 83 -3.58 -3.81 11.53
CA VAL A 83 -3.96 -3.82 10.11
C VAL A 83 -5.45 -4.08 9.96
N LYS A 84 -5.98 -5.11 10.63
CA LYS A 84 -7.40 -5.48 10.55
C LYS A 84 -8.29 -4.42 11.16
N ALA A 85 -7.92 -3.82 12.30
CA ALA A 85 -8.70 -2.76 12.93
C ALA A 85 -8.77 -1.53 12.03
N TYR A 86 -7.65 -1.13 11.43
CA TYR A 86 -7.64 -0.02 10.49
C TYR A 86 -8.40 -0.34 9.21
N TYR A 87 -8.26 -1.56 8.68
CA TYR A 87 -9.07 -2.04 7.56
C TYR A 87 -10.57 -1.93 7.88
N GLN A 88 -11.06 -2.41 9.02
CA GLN A 88 -12.49 -2.30 9.37
C GLN A 88 -12.95 -0.84 9.49
N LYS A 89 -12.13 0.04 10.06
CA LYS A 89 -12.43 1.49 10.13
C LYS A 89 -12.52 2.15 8.76
N THR A 90 -11.79 1.63 7.78
CA THR A 90 -11.62 2.25 6.45
C THR A 90 -12.32 1.51 5.31
N LYS A 91 -12.83 0.31 5.57
CA LYS A 91 -13.57 -0.52 4.63
C LYS A 91 -14.82 0.23 4.17
N GLY A 92 -14.97 0.36 2.85
CA GLY A 92 -16.05 1.14 2.23
C GLY A 92 -15.67 2.59 1.90
N MET A 93 -14.50 3.09 2.31
CA MET A 93 -13.98 4.35 1.77
C MET A 93 -13.64 4.19 0.29
N LYS A 94 -14.08 5.16 -0.52
CA LYS A 94 -13.90 5.16 -1.97
C LYS A 94 -12.46 5.51 -2.35
N TYR A 95 -12.00 5.04 -3.51
CA TYR A 95 -10.66 5.36 -4.01
C TYR A 95 -10.54 6.84 -4.40
N ASP A 96 -9.45 7.50 -4.01
CA ASP A 96 -9.18 8.89 -4.43
C ASP A 96 -8.38 8.95 -5.72
N PHE A 97 -9.07 8.95 -6.86
CA PHE A 97 -8.43 9.17 -8.16
C PHE A 97 -7.77 10.54 -8.27
N PHE A 98 -8.38 11.59 -7.68
CA PHE A 98 -7.86 12.95 -7.75
C PHE A 98 -6.72 13.16 -6.75
N GLY A 99 -6.81 12.56 -5.56
CA GLY A 99 -5.71 12.53 -4.58
C GLY A 99 -4.46 11.83 -5.11
N ALA A 100 -4.61 10.68 -5.79
CA ALA A 100 -3.48 9.95 -6.39
C ALA A 100 -2.70 10.80 -7.41
N ILE A 101 -3.40 11.61 -8.22
CA ILE A 101 -2.79 12.53 -9.21
C ILE A 101 -2.30 13.82 -8.53
N GLY A 102 -3.00 14.29 -7.50
CA GLY A 102 -2.72 15.53 -6.76
C GLY A 102 -1.51 15.50 -5.83
N THR A 103 -0.96 14.32 -5.53
CA THR A 103 0.30 14.16 -4.77
C THR A 103 1.44 15.03 -5.30
N LYS A 104 1.58 15.10 -6.63
CA LYS A 104 2.58 15.94 -7.31
C LYS A 104 2.30 17.44 -7.26
N LEU A 105 1.04 17.82 -7.03
CA LEU A 105 0.63 19.20 -6.87
C LEU A 105 0.58 19.62 -5.39
N LEU A 106 0.86 18.70 -4.45
CA LEU A 106 0.70 18.91 -3.01
C LEU A 106 -0.71 19.39 -2.61
N ILE A 107 -1.73 19.00 -3.37
CA ILE A 107 -3.12 19.38 -3.07
C ILE A 107 -3.83 18.19 -2.44
N ARG A 108 -4.18 18.32 -1.16
CA ARG A 108 -5.05 17.37 -0.45
C ARG A 108 -6.48 17.50 -1.00
N GLN A 109 -6.89 16.55 -1.84
CA GLN A 109 -8.13 16.67 -2.61
C GLN A 109 -9.38 16.13 -1.89
N SER A 110 -9.27 15.12 -1.01
CA SER A 110 -10.43 14.60 -0.25
C SER A 110 -10.08 14.03 1.12
N ARG A 111 -10.98 14.19 2.10
CA ARG A 111 -10.92 13.50 3.40
C ARG A 111 -11.67 12.17 3.42
N SER A 112 -12.49 11.88 2.40
CA SER A 112 -13.36 10.69 2.31
C SER A 112 -12.88 9.66 1.29
N LYS A 113 -11.70 9.87 0.72
CA LYS A 113 -11.11 9.00 -0.28
C LYS A 113 -9.62 8.84 0.03
N MET A 114 -9.08 7.65 -0.19
CA MET A 114 -7.68 7.36 0.07
C MET A 114 -7.07 6.60 -1.10
N PHE A 115 -5.85 6.95 -1.50
CA PHE A 115 -5.09 6.19 -2.47
C PHE A 115 -4.10 5.22 -1.78
N CYS A 116 -3.51 4.31 -2.54
CA CYS A 116 -2.78 3.16 -2.02
C CYS A 116 -1.67 3.51 -1.00
N SER A 117 -0.71 4.37 -1.36
CA SER A 117 0.38 4.75 -0.46
C SER A 117 -0.08 5.60 0.71
N GLU A 118 -1.11 6.43 0.56
CA GLU A 118 -1.73 7.16 1.67
C GLU A 118 -2.34 6.22 2.70
N TRP A 119 -3.08 5.21 2.26
CA TRP A 119 -3.70 4.23 3.16
C TRP A 119 -2.64 3.48 3.98
N VAL A 120 -1.58 3.02 3.31
CA VAL A 120 -0.47 2.33 3.97
C VAL A 120 0.29 3.27 4.92
N PHE A 121 0.65 4.48 4.49
CA PHE A 121 1.36 5.45 5.32
C PHE A 121 0.58 5.80 6.59
N ASN A 122 -0.71 6.10 6.44
CA ASN A 122 -1.56 6.52 7.56
C ASN A 122 -1.67 5.43 8.62
N LEU A 123 -1.69 4.16 8.18
CA LEU A 123 -1.66 3.02 9.08
C LEU A 123 -0.31 2.93 9.80
N LEU A 124 0.80 2.88 9.06
CA LEU A 124 2.13 2.67 9.62
C LEU A 124 2.58 3.79 10.55
N GLN A 125 2.32 5.05 10.16
CA GLN A 125 2.76 6.22 10.91
C GLN A 125 1.67 6.78 11.85
N LYS A 126 0.52 6.11 11.94
CA LYS A 126 -0.65 6.57 12.74
C LYS A 126 -0.98 8.04 12.46
N SER A 127 -0.97 8.41 11.19
CA SER A 127 -1.04 9.80 10.71
C SER A 127 -2.16 9.97 9.69
N THR A 128 -2.52 11.21 9.38
CA THR A 128 -3.39 11.56 8.25
C THR A 128 -2.65 12.29 7.13
N GLU A 129 -1.32 12.36 7.21
CA GLU A 129 -0.47 13.11 6.28
C GLU A 129 0.07 12.24 5.13
N GLY A 130 -0.42 11.02 4.97
CA GLY A 130 -0.06 10.10 3.88
C GLY A 130 -0.35 10.62 2.48
N TRP A 131 -1.25 11.61 2.36
CA TRP A 131 -1.57 12.28 1.08
C TRP A 131 -0.34 12.95 0.43
N ARG A 132 0.75 13.13 1.18
CA ARG A 132 2.01 13.74 0.73
C ARG A 132 2.99 12.73 0.12
N PHE A 133 2.75 11.42 0.27
CA PHE A 133 3.72 10.38 -0.04
C PHE A 133 3.25 9.48 -1.18
N ASP A 134 3.99 9.47 -2.28
CA ASP A 134 3.78 8.53 -3.36
C ASP A 134 4.40 7.13 -3.06
N PRO A 135 4.03 6.07 -3.81
CA PRO A 135 4.53 4.71 -3.58
C PRO A 135 6.05 4.58 -3.50
N ASN A 136 6.80 5.39 -4.23
CA ASN A 136 8.27 5.36 -4.26
C ASN A 136 8.87 6.04 -3.04
N GLN A 137 8.32 7.19 -2.64
CA GLN A 137 8.73 7.87 -1.42
C GLN A 137 8.45 6.99 -0.20
N LEU A 138 7.28 6.35 -0.15
CA LEU A 138 6.94 5.41 0.91
C LEU A 138 7.93 4.24 0.95
N HIS A 139 8.19 3.60 -0.19
CA HIS A 139 9.14 2.50 -0.26
C HIS A 139 10.54 2.92 0.21
N ALA A 140 11.07 4.05 -0.29
CA ALA A 140 12.38 4.56 0.10
C ALA A 140 12.47 4.84 1.61
N MET A 141 11.43 5.47 2.18
CA MET A 141 11.36 5.78 3.61
C MET A 141 11.48 4.53 4.48
N PHE A 142 10.75 3.47 4.16
CA PHE A 142 10.78 2.24 4.95
C PHE A 142 12.00 1.35 4.61
N ALA A 143 12.54 1.42 3.39
CA ALA A 143 13.78 0.74 3.03
C ALA A 143 14.99 1.32 3.80
N SER A 144 15.05 2.65 3.97
CA SER A 144 16.12 3.30 4.74
C SER A 144 16.08 2.96 6.23
N ASN A 145 14.89 2.74 6.80
CA ASN A 145 14.73 2.38 8.21
C ASN A 145 15.21 0.96 8.57
N ILE A 146 15.41 0.08 7.58
CA ILE A 146 15.98 -1.26 7.82
C ILE A 146 17.52 -1.21 7.91
N ASN A 147 18.15 -0.18 7.35
CA ASN A 147 19.61 -0.06 7.26
C ASN A 147 20.22 0.76 8.42
N ASN A 148 19.41 1.15 9.42
CA ASN A 148 19.82 1.82 10.66
C ASN A 148 19.49 0.94 11.87
#